data_AF-A0A1Z5JC53-F1
#
_entry.id   AF-A0A1Z5JC53-F1
#
_cell.length_a   1.000
_cell.length_b   1.000
_cell.length_c   1.000
_cell.angle_alpha   90.00
_cell.angle_beta   90.00
_cell.angle_gamma   90.00
#
_symmetry.space_group_name_H-M   'P 1'
#
loop_
_entity.id
_entity.type
_entity.pdbx_description
1 polymer ?
#
loop_
_entity_poly.entity_id
_entity_poly.type
_entity_poly.pdbx_seq_one_letter_code
_entity_poly.pdbx_strand_id
1 'polypeptide(L)'
;MLSRQNNCTWASNAGPYHADGSSVGLVVSHGGIRHESYGGVGFGLTNDNTHWVIGTPNRSDVPYLSEFVTGFDWLVRDSAMVNSTDTTGAVVAARTAIGVDDEGRLLLMVIDGCEKWYVL
;
A
#
# COMPACT_ATOMS: atom_id res chain seq x y z
N MET A 1 -1.19 -2.20 19.09
CA MET A 1 -0.05 -1.86 19.98
C MET A 1 0.96 -0.93 19.31
N LEU A 2 1.32 -1.13 18.03
CA LEU A 2 2.21 -0.23 17.28
C LEU A 2 1.70 1.21 17.13
N SER A 3 0.43 1.41 16.79
CA SER A 3 -0.15 2.76 16.63
C SER A 3 -0.06 3.61 17.90
N ARG A 4 -0.30 3.00 19.07
CA ARG A 4 -0.15 3.68 20.37
C ARG A 4 1.31 4.01 20.68
N GLN A 5 2.24 3.12 20.35
CA GLN A 5 3.68 3.36 20.55
C GLN A 5 4.19 4.53 19.71
N ASN A 6 3.57 4.79 18.56
CA ASN A 6 3.94 5.88 17.65
C ASN A 6 3.00 7.10 17.74
N ASN A 7 2.13 7.15 18.76
CA ASN A 7 1.16 8.24 18.96
C ASN A 7 0.33 8.59 17.72
N CYS A 8 -0.02 7.58 16.91
CA CYS A 8 -0.79 7.80 15.69
C CYS A 8 -2.21 8.25 16.03
N THR A 9 -2.68 9.35 15.42
CA THR A 9 -4.09 9.77 15.46
C THR A 9 -4.99 8.76 14.76
N TRP A 10 -4.49 8.15 13.68
CA TRP A 10 -5.16 7.10 12.93
C TRP A 10 -4.16 6.06 12.42
N ALA A 11 -4.58 4.79 12.31
CA ALA A 11 -3.78 3.71 11.74
C ALA A 11 -4.67 2.60 11.19
N SER A 12 -4.27 1.99 10.08
CA SER A 12 -4.81 0.74 9.53
C SER A 12 -3.68 -0.24 9.22
N ASN A 13 -4.00 -1.50 8.91
CA ASN A 13 -3.03 -2.37 8.24
C ASN A 13 -2.71 -1.79 6.85
N ALA A 14 -1.50 -2.12 6.36
CA ALA A 14 -0.98 -1.64 5.09
C ALA A 14 -0.64 -2.83 4.18
N GLY A 15 0.64 -3.01 3.85
CA GLY A 15 1.10 -4.03 2.90
C GLY A 15 0.99 -5.48 3.39
N PRO A 16 1.10 -6.45 2.47
CA PRO A 16 1.06 -7.86 2.79
C PRO A 16 2.30 -8.36 3.52
N TYR A 17 2.16 -9.50 4.18
CA TYR A 17 3.22 -10.22 4.86
C TYR A 17 3.05 -11.73 4.70
N HIS A 18 4.15 -12.46 4.77
CA HIS A 18 4.16 -13.93 4.78
C HIS A 18 3.75 -14.47 6.16
N ALA A 19 3.34 -15.73 6.24
CA ALA A 19 2.89 -16.34 7.50
C ALA A 19 3.97 -16.35 8.61
N ASP A 20 5.24 -16.23 8.25
CA ASP A 20 6.37 -16.10 9.18
C ASP A 20 6.59 -14.67 9.72
N GLY A 21 5.77 -13.71 9.27
CA GLY A 21 5.82 -12.30 9.67
C GLY A 21 6.74 -11.43 8.80
N SER A 22 7.43 -11.99 7.81
CA SER A 22 8.24 -11.18 6.87
C SER A 22 7.35 -10.37 5.93
N SER A 23 7.76 -9.13 5.63
CA SER A 23 7.01 -8.25 4.73
C SER A 23 7.09 -8.74 3.29
N VAL A 24 6.08 -8.40 2.49
CA VAL A 24 6.09 -8.61 1.03
C VAL A 24 6.37 -7.28 0.33
N GLY A 25 7.23 -7.30 -0.68
CA GLY A 25 7.57 -6.11 -1.48
C GLY A 25 8.44 -5.08 -0.74
N LEU A 26 8.63 -3.92 -1.34
CA LEU A 26 9.45 -2.85 -0.79
C LEU A 26 8.70 -2.19 0.38
N VAL A 27 9.41 -2.00 1.49
CA VAL A 27 8.97 -1.19 2.62
C VAL A 27 10.07 -0.19 2.97
N VAL A 28 9.76 1.09 2.85
CA VAL A 28 10.61 2.20 3.29
C VAL A 28 9.87 2.93 4.41
N SER A 29 10.57 3.20 5.51
CA SER A 29 10.02 4.00 6.60
C SER A 29 11.06 4.88 7.24
N HIS A 30 10.76 6.17 7.35
CA HIS A 30 11.64 7.24 7.77
C HIS A 30 12.94 7.27 6.95
N GLY A 31 12.83 7.11 5.63
CA GLY A 31 13.94 7.05 4.67
C GLY A 31 14.81 5.79 4.75
N GLY A 32 14.51 4.88 5.68
CA GLY A 32 15.24 3.62 5.84
C GLY A 32 14.51 2.45 5.17
N ILE A 33 15.25 1.63 4.42
CA ILE A 33 14.73 0.37 3.88
C ILE A 33 14.47 -0.60 5.06
N ARG A 34 13.24 -1.07 5.19
CA ARG A 34 12.82 -2.07 6.20
C ARG A 34 12.68 -3.47 5.60
N HIS A 35 12.33 -3.54 4.32
CA HIS A 35 12.32 -4.77 3.54
C HIS A 35 12.53 -4.43 2.06
N GLU A 36 13.29 -5.25 1.35
CA GLU A 36 13.71 -4.99 -0.03
C GLU A 36 13.29 -6.13 -0.96
N SER A 37 12.15 -5.96 -1.63
CA SER A 37 11.68 -6.84 -2.71
C SER A 37 10.92 -6.01 -3.75
N TYR A 38 11.22 -6.17 -5.03
CA TYR A 38 10.73 -5.29 -6.09
C TYR A 38 9.67 -5.98 -6.97
N GLY A 39 8.91 -5.18 -7.72
CA GLY A 39 7.94 -5.66 -8.71
C GLY A 39 6.46 -5.51 -8.30
N GLY A 40 6.18 -5.16 -7.04
CA GLY A 40 4.82 -4.82 -6.59
C GLY A 40 4.51 -3.34 -6.76
N VAL A 41 3.24 -3.02 -7.04
CA VAL A 41 2.75 -1.64 -6.97
C VAL A 41 2.59 -1.23 -5.50
N GLY A 42 2.88 0.03 -5.18
CA GLY A 42 2.72 0.56 -3.85
C GLY A 42 2.44 2.05 -3.82
N PHE A 43 2.40 2.58 -2.61
CA PHE A 43 2.15 3.98 -2.30
C PHE A 43 3.24 4.50 -1.38
N GLY A 44 3.68 5.73 -1.59
CA GLY A 44 4.73 6.35 -0.80
C GLY A 44 4.78 7.86 -0.91
N LEU A 45 5.84 8.41 -0.33
CA LEU A 45 6.14 9.84 -0.27
C LEU A 45 7.62 10.04 -0.60
N THR A 46 7.93 11.12 -1.33
CA THR A 46 9.31 11.48 -1.65
C THR A 46 10.09 11.96 -0.42
N ASN A 47 11.41 11.86 -0.45
CA ASN A 47 12.31 12.21 0.66
C ASN A 47 12.24 13.68 1.09
N ASP A 48 11.86 14.57 0.18
CA ASP A 48 11.60 15.98 0.48
C ASP A 48 10.19 16.24 1.04
N ASN A 49 9.37 15.19 1.16
CA ASN A 49 7.97 15.20 1.60
C ASN A 49 7.05 16.08 0.75
N THR A 50 7.38 16.30 -0.52
CA THR A 50 6.61 17.18 -1.41
C THR A 50 5.69 16.46 -2.38
N HIS A 51 5.95 15.18 -2.69
CA HIS A 51 5.17 14.44 -3.69
C HIS A 51 4.79 13.05 -3.22
N TRP A 52 3.52 12.70 -3.43
CA TRP A 52 3.04 11.34 -3.32
C TRP A 52 3.52 10.50 -4.51
N VAL A 53 3.85 9.24 -4.24
CA VAL A 53 4.30 8.27 -5.24
C VAL A 53 3.33 7.11 -5.27
N ILE A 54 2.80 6.79 -6.45
CA ILE A 54 2.05 5.56 -6.69
C ILE A 54 2.69 4.86 -7.88
N GLY A 55 3.03 3.59 -7.73
CA GLY A 55 3.64 2.83 -8.81
C GLY A 55 4.53 1.68 -8.33
N THR A 56 5.33 1.17 -9.25
CA THR A 56 6.23 0.02 -9.03
C THR A 56 7.67 0.53 -9.01
N PRO A 57 8.23 0.86 -7.83
CA PRO A 57 9.60 1.36 -7.74
C PRO A 57 10.60 0.27 -8.10
N ASN A 58 11.72 0.71 -8.65
CA ASN A 58 12.94 -0.06 -8.79
C ASN A 58 14.00 0.44 -7.80
N ARG A 59 15.15 -0.23 -7.76
CA ARG A 59 16.23 0.11 -6.82
C ARG A 59 16.74 1.55 -6.93
N SER A 60 16.71 2.14 -8.13
CA SER A 60 17.17 3.51 -8.33
C SER A 60 16.19 4.57 -7.79
N ASP A 61 14.94 4.19 -7.52
CA ASP A 61 13.93 5.09 -6.96
C ASP A 61 14.04 5.21 -5.42
N VAL A 62 14.57 4.17 -4.76
CA VAL A 62 14.62 4.07 -3.29
C VAL A 62 15.32 5.26 -2.60
N PRO A 63 16.45 5.80 -3.11
CA PRO A 63 17.07 6.99 -2.52
C PRO A 63 16.19 8.25 -2.54
N TYR A 64 15.06 8.24 -3.24
CA TYR A 64 14.13 9.36 -3.32
C TYR A 64 12.86 9.17 -2.48
N LEU A 65 12.72 8.06 -1.74
CA LEU A 65 11.52 7.74 -0.95
C LEU A 65 11.77 7.90 0.56
N SER A 66 10.89 8.63 1.25
CA SER A 66 10.86 8.70 2.73
C SER A 66 9.96 7.63 3.32
N GLU A 67 8.83 7.37 2.68
CA GLU A 67 7.86 6.34 3.05
C GLU A 67 7.48 5.57 1.79
N PHE A 68 7.36 4.25 1.90
CA PHE A 68 6.80 3.43 0.82
C PHE A 68 6.29 2.12 1.38
N VAL A 69 5.13 1.69 0.93
CA VAL A 69 4.57 0.37 1.25
C VAL A 69 3.98 -0.26 -0.01
N THR A 70 4.35 -1.52 -0.24
CA THR A 70 3.83 -2.32 -1.35
C THR A 70 2.41 -2.81 -1.04
N GLY A 71 1.52 -2.70 -2.02
CA GLY A 71 0.17 -3.25 -2.02
C GLY A 71 0.02 -4.37 -3.07
N PHE A 72 -1.22 -4.59 -3.54
CA PHE A 72 -1.53 -5.66 -4.49
C PHE A 72 -1.92 -5.17 -5.90
N ASP A 73 -2.63 -4.04 -6.00
CA ASP A 73 -3.14 -3.54 -7.28
C ASP A 73 -3.19 -2.00 -7.28
N TRP A 74 -3.27 -1.40 -8.46
CA TRP A 74 -3.45 0.04 -8.65
C TRP A 74 -4.91 0.31 -9.00
N LEU A 75 -5.73 0.80 -8.08
CA LEU A 75 -7.18 0.90 -8.32
C LEU A 75 -7.56 2.05 -9.28
N VAL A 76 -6.96 3.22 -9.10
CA VAL A 76 -7.28 4.43 -9.88
C VAL A 76 -6.00 5.12 -10.34
N ARG A 77 -5.87 5.34 -11.65
CA ARG A 77 -4.76 6.05 -12.27
C ARG A 77 -5.30 7.09 -13.24
N ASP A 78 -4.77 8.31 -13.19
CA ASP A 78 -5.17 9.41 -14.07
C ASP A 78 -6.71 9.62 -14.08
N SER A 79 -7.32 9.59 -12.88
CA SER A 79 -8.77 9.70 -12.64
C SER A 79 -9.63 8.60 -13.29
N ALA A 80 -9.03 7.53 -13.77
CA ALA A 80 -9.72 6.38 -14.34
C ALA A 80 -9.48 5.10 -13.51
N MET A 81 -10.48 4.23 -13.46
CA MET A 81 -10.30 2.89 -12.90
C MET A 81 -9.31 2.11 -13.75
N VAL A 82 -8.36 1.44 -13.12
CA VAL A 82 -7.47 0.50 -13.81
C VAL A 82 -8.17 -0.84 -13.90
N ASN A 83 -7.99 -1.55 -15.01
CA ASN A 83 -8.45 -2.93 -15.12
C ASN A 83 -7.72 -3.77 -14.07
N SER A 84 -8.48 -4.41 -13.18
CA SER A 84 -7.88 -5.24 -12.14
C SER A 84 -7.01 -6.33 -12.76
N THR A 85 -5.87 -6.55 -12.12
CA THR A 85 -4.93 -7.63 -12.47
C THR A 85 -5.31 -8.96 -11.82
N ASP A 86 -6.37 -8.97 -10.99
CA ASP A 86 -6.86 -10.17 -10.33
C ASP A 86 -7.54 -11.11 -11.34
N THR A 87 -6.80 -12.15 -11.71
CA THR A 87 -7.26 -13.23 -12.59
C THR A 87 -8.04 -14.32 -11.85
N THR A 88 -8.09 -14.28 -10.52
CA THR A 88 -8.80 -15.25 -9.68
C THR A 88 -10.28 -14.91 -9.48
N GLY A 89 -10.66 -13.69 -9.88
CA GLY A 89 -12.02 -13.15 -9.77
C GLY A 89 -12.16 -12.31 -8.52
N ALA A 90 -12.79 -11.14 -8.65
CA ALA A 90 -12.99 -10.22 -7.53
C ALA A 90 -13.80 -10.88 -6.40
N VAL A 91 -13.12 -11.20 -5.30
CA VAL A 91 -13.75 -11.76 -4.10
C VAL A 91 -14.27 -10.62 -3.21
N VAL A 92 -15.52 -10.74 -2.78
CA VAL A 92 -16.07 -9.86 -1.72
C VAL A 92 -15.37 -10.19 -0.41
N ALA A 93 -14.63 -9.23 0.12
CA ALA A 93 -13.76 -9.37 1.28
C ALA A 93 -13.54 -8.02 1.95
N ALA A 94 -13.01 -8.01 3.18
CA ALA A 94 -12.51 -6.79 3.78
C ALA A 94 -11.33 -6.24 2.96
N ARG A 95 -11.29 -4.93 2.75
CA ARG A 95 -10.25 -4.26 1.94
C ARG A 95 -9.86 -2.93 2.57
N THR A 96 -8.58 -2.63 2.45
CA THR A 96 -8.01 -1.31 2.76
C THR A 96 -7.38 -0.76 1.48
N ALA A 97 -7.47 0.56 1.30
CA ALA A 97 -6.84 1.26 0.19
C ALA A 97 -6.30 2.61 0.67
N ILE A 98 -5.24 3.07 0.01
CA ILE A 98 -4.60 4.35 0.26
C ILE A 98 -4.39 5.06 -1.09
N GLY A 99 -4.53 6.38 -1.10
CA GLY A 99 -4.40 7.17 -2.32
C GLY A 99 -4.46 8.65 -2.03
N VAL A 100 -4.68 9.44 -3.06
CA VAL A 100 -4.80 10.90 -2.99
C VAL A 100 -5.97 11.39 -3.82
N ASP A 101 -6.56 12.51 -3.44
CA ASP A 101 -7.53 13.22 -4.27
C ASP A 101 -6.86 14.25 -5.20
N ASP A 102 -7.69 14.98 -5.95
CA ASP A 102 -7.28 16.02 -6.89
C ASP A 102 -6.67 17.26 -6.21
N GLU A 103 -6.89 17.44 -4.92
CA GLU A 103 -6.25 18.46 -4.08
C GLU A 103 -4.92 17.98 -3.47
N GLY A 104 -4.51 16.73 -3.73
CA GLY A 104 -3.30 16.14 -3.17
C GLY A 104 -3.40 15.74 -1.70
N ARG A 105 -4.62 15.66 -1.15
CA ARG A 105 -4.86 15.23 0.23
C ARG A 105 -4.81 13.71 0.30
N LEU A 106 -4.23 13.18 1.38
CA LEU A 106 -4.17 11.74 1.62
C LEU A 106 -5.58 11.18 1.88
N LEU A 107 -5.93 10.12 1.16
CA LEU A 107 -7.12 9.32 1.38
C LEU A 107 -6.72 7.95 1.96
N LEU A 108 -7.42 7.53 3.01
CA LEU A 108 -7.32 6.19 3.56
C LEU A 108 -8.73 5.61 3.68
N MET A 109 -8.95 4.47 3.04
CA MET A 109 -10.23 3.78 3.02
C MET A 109 -10.10 2.41 3.68
N VAL A 110 -11.04 2.12 4.58
CA VAL A 110 -11.18 0.80 5.21
C VAL A 110 -12.63 0.39 5.05
N ILE A 111 -12.85 -0.76 4.42
CA ILE A 111 -14.18 -1.35 4.26
C ILE A 111 -14.14 -2.71 4.92
N ASP A 112 -14.91 -2.83 6.00
CA ASP A 112 -15.10 -4.10 6.70
C ASP A 112 -15.85 -5.11 5.82
N GLY A 113 -15.56 -6.39 6.01
CA GLY A 113 -16.14 -7.47 5.25
C GLY A 113 -15.62 -8.82 5.70
N CYS A 114 -16.05 -9.88 5.01
CA CYS A 114 -15.57 -11.23 5.24
C CYS A 114 -15.50 -11.97 3.91
N GLU A 115 -14.44 -12.73 3.69
CA GLU A 115 -14.34 -13.63 2.54
C GLU A 115 -15.39 -14.73 2.68
N LYS A 116 -16.23 -14.87 1.65
CA LYS A 116 -17.17 -15.99 1.58
C LYS A 116 -16.42 -17.26 1.18
N TRP A 117 -16.19 -18.12 2.15
CA TRP A 117 -15.72 -19.48 1.90
C TRP A 117 -16.87 -20.32 1.35
N TYR A 118 -16.85 -20.60 0.05
CA TYR A 118 -17.68 -21.68 -0.50
C TYR A 118 -16.97 -22.99 -0.20
N VAL A 119 -17.55 -23.79 0.71
CA VAL A 119 -17.13 -25.18 0.90
C VAL A 119 -17.60 -25.94 -0.34
N LEU A 120 -16.66 -26.43 -1.14
CA LEU A 120 -16.91 -27.40 -2.20
C LEU A 120 -17.17 -28.79 -1.59
#